data_AF-A0A962PRQ0-F1
#
_entry.id   AF-A0A962PRQ0-F1
#
_cell.length_a   1.000
_cell.length_b   1.000
_cell.length_c   1.000
_cell.angle_alpha   90.00
_cell.angle_beta   90.00
_cell.angle_gamma   90.00
#
_symmetry.space_group_name_H-M   'P 1'
#
loop_
_entity.id
_entity.type
_entity.pdbx_description
1 polymer ?
#
loop_
_entity_poly.entity_id
_entity_poly.type
_entity_poly.pdbx_seq_one_letter_code
_entity_poly.pdbx_strand_id
1 'polypeptide(L)'
;MKLASAIALLLLSLAGYADDIQPLFINISEGPGNTLFVHARIPPHITDALVPTLESATCVPPQAGQSILSRTERIFRCTTDPALARFALRYPQAVLPTPVIVRITYADDQSHTLMRSPGQRSFDMPGRETGPSVLREYTLLGIRHIWAGMDHLLFLVCLIWIAGTWRRILVTITGFTLAHSVTLILSALDVLRLPVPPVEATIALSVVFLAREVVRGPGRSLTWRHPVWVSSSFGLLHGLGFAAVLRETGLPQKEVMTGLVAFNIGVEIGQLLFVTGAIAAYALVLRAMRRIPGPGGADRILLGYAAGSLAGFWFIERVVAFA
;
A
#
# COMPACT_ATOMS: atom_id res chain seq x y z
N MET A 1 12.57 -25.76 43.75
CA MET A 1 12.10 -24.41 43.35
C MET A 1 11.70 -24.31 41.88
N LYS A 2 12.48 -24.82 40.91
CA LYS A 2 12.12 -24.75 39.48
C LYS A 2 10.84 -25.50 39.08
N LEU A 3 10.56 -26.65 39.70
CA LEU A 3 9.35 -27.45 39.41
C LEU A 3 8.06 -26.78 39.89
N ALA A 4 8.08 -26.15 41.08
CA ALA A 4 6.93 -25.43 41.62
C ALA A 4 6.58 -24.18 40.79
N SER A 5 7.60 -23.48 40.27
CA SER A 5 7.40 -22.33 39.38
C SER A 5 6.81 -22.74 38.03
N ALA A 6 7.23 -23.89 37.49
CA ALA A 6 6.67 -24.43 36.24
C ALA A 6 5.22 -24.88 36.40
N ILE A 7 4.88 -25.52 37.52
CA ILE A 7 3.50 -25.92 37.85
C ILE A 7 2.61 -24.69 38.07
N ALA A 8 3.12 -23.64 38.73
CA ALA A 8 2.38 -22.39 38.91
C ALA A 8 2.10 -21.67 37.57
N LEU A 9 3.08 -21.60 36.66
CA LEU A 9 2.89 -21.05 35.31
C LEU A 9 1.89 -21.86 34.47
N LEU A 10 1.92 -23.20 34.58
CA LEU A 10 0.96 -24.08 33.90
C LEU A 10 -0.47 -23.90 34.45
N LEU A 11 -0.62 -23.74 35.77
CA LEU A 11 -1.91 -23.47 36.42
C LEU A 11 -2.45 -22.07 36.10
N LEU A 12 -1.59 -21.07 35.93
CA LEU A 12 -2.00 -19.75 35.43
C LEU A 12 -2.48 -19.78 33.97
N SER A 13 -1.91 -20.64 33.13
CA SER A 13 -2.34 -20.79 31.74
C SER A 13 -3.73 -21.45 31.59
N LEU A 14 -4.17 -22.21 32.59
CA LEU A 14 -5.48 -22.85 32.63
C LEU A 14 -6.62 -21.90 33.05
N ALA A 15 -6.31 -20.69 33.53
CA ALA A 15 -7.29 -19.67 33.91
C ALA A 15 -7.60 -18.67 32.78
N GLY A 16 -7.00 -18.85 31.60
CA GLY A 16 -7.29 -18.03 30.43
C GLY A 16 -8.60 -18.47 29.76
N TYR A 17 -9.72 -17.92 30.21
CA TYR A 17 -10.91 -17.89 29.36
C TYR A 17 -10.61 -16.96 28.18
N ALA A 18 -10.36 -17.52 27.01
CA ALA A 18 -10.41 -16.77 25.76
C ALA A 18 -11.88 -16.51 25.45
N ASP A 19 -12.34 -15.27 25.64
CA ASP A 19 -13.67 -14.87 25.17
C ASP A 19 -13.74 -15.08 23.65
N ASP A 20 -14.76 -15.81 23.20
CA ASP A 20 -15.01 -16.07 21.78
C ASP A 20 -15.62 -14.80 21.14
N ILE A 21 -14.77 -13.85 20.75
CA ILE A 21 -15.15 -12.57 20.15
C ILE A 21 -15.48 -12.80 18.66
N GLN A 22 -16.56 -13.53 18.39
CA GLN A 22 -17.06 -13.66 17.01
C GLN A 22 -17.66 -12.31 16.56
N PRO A 23 -17.18 -11.73 15.45
CA PRO A 23 -17.70 -10.45 14.97
C PRO A 23 -19.11 -10.58 14.40
N LEU A 24 -19.90 -9.53 14.55
CA LEU A 24 -21.15 -9.40 13.80
C LEU A 24 -20.83 -9.13 12.34
N PHE A 25 -21.25 -10.02 11.44
CA PHE A 25 -20.98 -9.89 10.01
C PHE A 25 -22.23 -9.43 9.26
N ILE A 26 -22.14 -8.32 8.53
CA ILE A 26 -23.22 -7.77 7.71
C ILE A 26 -22.80 -7.89 6.25
N ASN A 27 -23.58 -8.60 5.44
CA ASN A 27 -23.39 -8.69 4.00
C ASN A 27 -24.44 -7.82 3.31
N ILE A 28 -23.99 -6.91 2.46
CA ILE A 28 -24.83 -6.01 1.67
C ILE A 28 -24.53 -6.29 0.20
N SER A 29 -25.50 -6.78 -0.56
CA SER A 29 -25.37 -7.01 -2.00
C SER A 29 -26.30 -6.10 -2.81
N GLU A 30 -25.77 -5.49 -3.85
CA GLU A 30 -26.55 -4.65 -4.75
C GLU A 30 -27.39 -5.50 -5.71
N GLY A 31 -28.67 -5.16 -5.79
CA GLY A 31 -29.66 -5.77 -6.66
C GLY A 31 -30.14 -4.84 -7.77
N PRO A 32 -30.96 -5.35 -8.70
CA PRO A 32 -31.52 -4.54 -9.77
C PRO A 32 -32.42 -3.41 -9.23
N GLY A 33 -32.45 -2.28 -9.93
CA GLY A 33 -33.37 -1.17 -9.63
C GLY A 33 -33.10 -0.45 -8.31
N ASN A 34 -31.83 -0.13 -8.01
CA ASN A 34 -31.40 0.54 -6.77
C ASN A 34 -31.88 -0.18 -5.50
N THR A 35 -31.81 -1.51 -5.51
CA THR A 35 -32.14 -2.33 -4.35
C THR A 35 -30.86 -2.84 -3.69
N LEU A 36 -30.90 -2.99 -2.37
CA LEU A 36 -29.83 -3.61 -1.59
C LEU A 36 -30.41 -4.78 -0.82
N PHE A 37 -29.75 -5.92 -0.91
CA PHE A 37 -30.03 -7.11 -0.13
C PHE A 37 -29.07 -7.13 1.07
N VAL A 38 -29.63 -7.14 2.27
CA VAL A 38 -28.87 -7.08 3.53
C VAL A 38 -29.11 -8.37 4.29
N HIS A 39 -28.03 -9.08 4.61
CA HIS A 39 -28.06 -10.32 5.38
C HIS A 39 -26.99 -10.29 6.47
N ALA A 40 -27.38 -10.52 7.73
CA ALA A 40 -26.45 -10.51 8.86
C ALA A 40 -26.22 -11.91 9.42
N ARG A 41 -24.95 -12.29 9.64
CA ARG A 41 -24.60 -13.45 10.47
C ARG A 41 -24.39 -12.95 11.90
N ILE A 42 -25.40 -13.21 12.73
CA ILE A 42 -25.46 -12.78 14.13
C ILE A 42 -24.91 -13.93 14.99
N PRO A 43 -23.79 -13.72 15.73
CA PRO A 43 -23.26 -14.70 16.67
C PRO A 43 -24.29 -15.15 17.71
N PRO A 44 -24.21 -16.39 18.22
CA PRO A 44 -25.18 -16.94 19.16
C PRO A 44 -25.23 -16.21 20.51
N HIS A 45 -24.17 -15.47 20.88
CA HIS A 45 -24.12 -14.69 22.12
C HIS A 45 -24.89 -13.36 22.05
N ILE A 46 -25.26 -12.91 20.84
CA ILE A 46 -26.07 -11.70 20.65
C ILE A 46 -27.54 -12.12 20.65
N THR A 47 -28.26 -11.74 21.71
CA THR A 47 -29.72 -11.94 21.79
C THR A 47 -30.45 -10.94 20.88
N ASP A 48 -31.68 -11.27 20.45
CA ASP A 48 -32.46 -10.42 19.55
C ASP A 48 -32.66 -8.98 20.07
N ALA A 49 -32.65 -8.80 21.39
CA ALA A 49 -32.74 -7.50 22.05
C ALA A 49 -31.49 -6.61 21.90
N LEU A 50 -30.35 -7.18 21.47
CA LEU A 50 -29.07 -6.48 21.28
C LEU A 50 -28.71 -6.26 19.81
N VAL A 51 -29.52 -6.81 18.88
CA VAL A 51 -29.25 -6.71 17.45
C VAL A 51 -29.44 -5.26 16.99
N PRO A 52 -28.43 -4.63 16.35
CA PRO A 52 -28.56 -3.26 15.90
C PRO A 52 -29.49 -3.16 14.68
N THR A 53 -30.13 -2.00 14.55
CA THR A 53 -30.86 -1.64 13.33
C THR A 53 -29.94 -0.90 12.37
N LEU A 54 -30.16 -1.14 11.08
CA LEU A 54 -29.46 -0.49 10.00
C LEU A 54 -30.38 0.60 9.42
N GLU A 55 -29.97 1.86 9.57
CA GLU A 55 -30.72 3.02 9.11
C GLU A 55 -29.94 3.81 8.06
N SER A 56 -30.65 4.31 7.05
CA SER A 56 -30.12 5.23 6.06
C SER A 56 -31.19 6.25 5.67
N ALA A 57 -30.76 7.47 5.34
CA ALA A 57 -31.64 8.51 4.83
C ALA A 57 -32.04 8.26 3.36
N THR A 58 -31.20 7.56 2.59
CA THR A 58 -31.39 7.35 1.15
C THR A 58 -31.92 5.96 0.82
N CYS A 59 -31.62 4.96 1.66
CA CYS A 59 -32.06 3.57 1.47
C CYS A 59 -32.99 3.13 2.59
N VAL A 60 -34.26 2.89 2.26
CA VAL A 60 -35.31 2.60 3.24
C VAL A 60 -35.89 1.20 2.97
N PRO A 61 -36.12 0.38 4.03
CA PRO A 61 -36.80 -0.89 3.86
C PRO A 61 -38.29 -0.68 3.51
N PRO A 62 -38.94 -1.63 2.81
CA PRO A 62 -40.35 -1.54 2.43
C PRO A 62 -41.32 -1.65 3.62
N GLN A 63 -40.87 -2.17 4.78
CA GLN A 63 -41.68 -2.34 5.99
C GLN A 63 -40.89 -1.96 7.25
N ALA A 64 -41.58 -1.40 8.25
CA ALA A 64 -40.99 -0.83 9.47
C ALA A 64 -40.26 -1.82 10.41
N GLY A 65 -40.25 -3.13 10.13
CA GLY A 65 -39.49 -4.15 10.89
C GLY A 65 -38.27 -4.71 10.16
N GLN A 66 -38.03 -4.31 8.90
CA GLN A 66 -36.93 -4.84 8.09
C GLN A 66 -35.62 -4.03 8.24
N SER A 67 -35.65 -2.96 9.05
CA SER A 67 -34.44 -2.23 9.45
C SER A 67 -33.61 -2.98 10.49
N ILE A 68 -34.22 -3.92 11.22
CA ILE A 68 -33.52 -4.78 12.18
C ILE A 68 -32.69 -5.80 11.40
N LEU A 69 -31.38 -5.88 11.70
CA LEU A 69 -30.52 -6.88 11.09
C LEU A 69 -31.04 -8.27 11.41
N SER A 70 -31.00 -9.17 10.43
CA SER A 70 -31.54 -10.51 10.59
C SER A 70 -30.67 -11.54 9.89
N ARG A 71 -30.80 -12.79 10.33
CA ARG A 71 -30.26 -13.96 9.63
C ARG A 71 -30.99 -14.24 8.32
N THR A 72 -32.16 -13.63 8.11
CA THR A 72 -32.84 -13.64 6.82
C THR A 72 -32.48 -12.40 6.02
N GLU A 73 -32.46 -12.56 4.71
CA GLU A 73 -32.18 -11.46 3.78
C GLU A 73 -33.31 -10.41 3.86
N ARG A 74 -32.92 -9.14 3.97
CA ARG A 74 -33.80 -7.97 4.00
C ARG A 74 -33.53 -7.11 2.78
N ILE A 75 -34.57 -6.48 2.24
CA ILE A 75 -34.44 -5.65 1.03
C ILE A 75 -34.59 -4.19 1.43
N PHE A 76 -33.64 -3.36 1.00
CA PHE A 76 -33.69 -1.91 1.11
C PHE A 76 -33.84 -1.32 -0.30
N ARG A 77 -34.70 -0.31 -0.45
CA ARG A 77 -34.84 0.43 -1.70
C ARG A 77 -34.21 1.81 -1.54
N CYS A 78 -33.31 2.15 -2.45
CA CYS A 78 -32.62 3.43 -2.44
C CYS A 78 -33.27 4.42 -3.40
N THR A 79 -33.47 5.65 -2.95
CA THR A 79 -33.99 6.76 -3.78
C THR A 79 -32.91 7.31 -4.72
N THR A 80 -31.64 7.23 -4.30
CA THR A 80 -30.45 7.61 -5.07
C THR A 80 -29.59 6.39 -5.40
N ASP A 81 -28.47 6.59 -6.09
CA ASP A 81 -27.46 5.55 -6.29
C ASP A 81 -27.07 4.94 -4.93
N PRO A 82 -27.17 3.60 -4.76
CA PRO A 82 -26.76 2.92 -3.54
C PRO A 82 -25.31 3.20 -3.14
N ALA A 83 -24.41 3.48 -4.09
CA ALA A 83 -23.01 3.78 -3.81
C ALA A 83 -22.78 5.10 -3.05
N LEU A 84 -23.78 5.99 -2.99
CA LEU A 84 -23.74 7.25 -2.23
C LEU A 84 -24.44 7.14 -0.87
N ALA A 85 -24.95 5.96 -0.51
CA ALA A 85 -25.69 5.78 0.72
C ALA A 85 -24.77 5.78 1.95
N ARG A 86 -25.22 6.46 3.01
CA ARG A 86 -24.63 6.38 4.34
C ARG A 86 -25.53 5.55 5.24
N PHE A 87 -24.94 4.60 5.96
CA PHE A 87 -25.63 3.74 6.90
C PHE A 87 -25.21 4.03 8.33
N ALA A 88 -26.17 3.98 9.25
CA ALA A 88 -25.96 4.08 10.68
C ALA A 88 -26.44 2.79 11.37
N LEU A 89 -25.61 2.27 12.27
CA LEU A 89 -25.92 1.17 13.17
C LEU A 89 -26.48 1.77 14.47
N ARG A 90 -27.78 1.62 14.69
CA ARG A 90 -28.41 2.00 15.96
C ARG A 90 -28.55 0.80 16.87
N TYR A 91 -27.99 0.92 18.06
CA TYR A 91 -28.06 -0.12 19.08
C TYR A 91 -29.24 0.18 20.02
N PRO A 92 -30.12 -0.80 20.28
CA PRO A 92 -31.31 -0.60 21.13
C PRO A 92 -30.97 -0.35 22.60
N GLN A 93 -29.91 -0.97 23.14
CA GLN A 93 -29.52 -0.82 24.56
C GLN A 93 -28.07 -0.39 24.74
N ALA A 94 -27.12 -1.18 24.23
CA ALA A 94 -25.69 -0.93 24.39
C ALA A 94 -24.93 -1.26 23.10
N VAL A 95 -23.79 -0.58 22.90
CA VAL A 95 -22.90 -0.87 21.79
C VAL A 95 -22.28 -2.25 22.00
N LEU A 96 -22.27 -3.07 20.95
CA LEU A 96 -21.64 -4.39 21.00
C LEU A 96 -20.13 -4.25 21.30
N PRO A 97 -19.56 -5.08 22.18
CA PRO A 97 -18.13 -5.12 22.45
C PRO A 97 -17.33 -5.77 21.30
N THR A 98 -18.01 -6.46 20.38
CA THR A 98 -17.42 -7.13 19.21
C THR A 98 -17.31 -6.18 18.01
N PRO A 99 -16.25 -6.26 17.18
CA PRO A 99 -16.18 -5.50 15.95
C PRO A 99 -17.28 -5.95 14.98
N VAL A 100 -17.75 -5.02 14.15
CA VAL A 100 -18.71 -5.29 13.08
C VAL A 100 -17.97 -5.32 11.75
N ILE A 101 -18.09 -6.41 11.01
CA ILE A 101 -17.51 -6.54 9.68
C ILE A 101 -18.64 -6.35 8.68
N VAL A 102 -18.52 -5.35 7.81
CA VAL A 102 -19.48 -5.08 6.74
C VAL A 102 -18.83 -5.44 5.42
N ARG A 103 -19.39 -6.40 4.71
CA ARG A 103 -19.01 -6.73 3.34
C ARG A 103 -20.05 -6.18 2.39
N ILE A 104 -19.62 -5.40 1.42
CA ILE A 104 -20.47 -4.78 0.41
C ILE A 104 -20.09 -5.42 -0.92
N THR A 105 -21.08 -5.87 -1.69
CA THR A 105 -20.89 -6.47 -3.02
C THR A 105 -21.76 -5.70 -4.01
N TYR A 106 -21.14 -5.05 -4.98
CA TYR A 106 -21.81 -4.29 -6.05
C TYR A 106 -22.29 -5.21 -7.18
N ALA A 107 -23.16 -4.69 -8.05
CA ALA A 107 -23.74 -5.45 -9.16
C ALA A 107 -22.71 -5.94 -10.20
N ASP A 108 -21.50 -5.38 -10.19
CA ASP A 108 -20.35 -5.72 -11.05
C ASP A 108 -19.38 -6.76 -10.41
N ASP A 109 -19.80 -7.37 -9.31
CA ASP A 109 -19.01 -8.24 -8.41
C ASP A 109 -17.86 -7.55 -7.67
N GLN A 110 -17.74 -6.21 -7.71
CA GLN A 110 -16.78 -5.53 -6.83
C GLN A 110 -17.21 -5.71 -5.39
N SER A 111 -16.27 -6.02 -4.50
CA SER A 111 -16.58 -6.18 -3.10
C SER A 111 -15.58 -5.48 -2.19
N HIS A 112 -16.10 -4.73 -1.24
CA HIS A 112 -15.30 -4.04 -0.23
C HIS A 112 -15.66 -4.58 1.15
N THR A 113 -14.64 -4.77 1.99
CA THR A 113 -14.84 -5.19 3.38
C THR A 113 -14.41 -4.06 4.31
N LEU A 114 -15.34 -3.58 5.12
CA LEU A 114 -15.12 -2.55 6.12
C LEU A 114 -15.16 -3.19 7.50
N MET A 115 -14.06 -3.06 8.26
CA MET A 115 -14.06 -3.41 9.68
C MET A 115 -14.42 -2.16 10.49
N ARG A 116 -15.42 -2.26 11.36
CA ARG A 116 -15.85 -1.19 12.29
C ARG A 116 -15.51 -1.59 13.71
N SER A 117 -14.67 -0.80 14.36
CA SER A 117 -14.32 -0.98 15.77
C SER A 117 -15.53 -0.71 16.68
N PRO A 118 -15.59 -1.31 17.89
CA PRO A 118 -16.62 -1.02 18.87
C PRO A 118 -16.74 0.49 19.12
N GLY A 119 -17.88 1.09 18.77
CA GLY A 119 -18.13 2.53 18.88
C GLY A 119 -18.26 3.29 17.56
N GLN A 120 -17.81 2.74 16.42
CA GLN A 120 -18.12 3.30 15.10
C GLN A 120 -19.56 2.93 14.70
N ARG A 121 -20.45 3.92 14.73
CA ARG A 121 -21.89 3.73 14.50
C ARG A 121 -22.35 4.07 13.09
N SER A 122 -21.47 4.50 12.21
CA SER A 122 -21.83 4.78 10.82
C SER A 122 -20.73 4.39 9.86
N PHE A 123 -21.12 4.08 8.63
CA PHE A 123 -20.22 3.88 7.52
C PHE A 123 -20.86 4.42 6.25
N ASP A 124 -20.01 4.93 5.36
CA ASP A 124 -20.41 5.31 4.01
C ASP A 124 -20.20 4.12 3.08
N MET A 125 -21.07 3.94 2.08
CA MET A 125 -20.82 3.02 0.99
C MET A 125 -19.54 3.47 0.25
N PRO A 126 -18.54 2.58 0.09
CA PRO A 126 -17.33 2.93 -0.63
C PRO A 126 -17.68 3.16 -2.10
N GLY A 127 -17.23 4.24 -2.72
CA GLY A 127 -17.55 4.50 -4.13
C GLY A 127 -17.16 3.31 -5.01
N ARG A 128 -17.96 3.01 -6.04
CA ARG A 128 -17.61 1.99 -7.04
C ARG A 128 -16.25 2.33 -7.65
N GLU A 129 -15.36 1.35 -7.74
CA GLU A 129 -14.09 1.53 -8.41
C GLU A 129 -14.33 1.53 -9.91
N THR A 130 -14.59 2.70 -10.48
CA THR A 130 -14.68 2.84 -11.94
C THR A 130 -13.28 2.76 -12.57
N GLY A 131 -13.15 2.20 -13.77
CA GLY A 131 -11.85 2.16 -14.47
C GLY A 131 -11.06 3.49 -14.46
N PRO A 132 -11.69 4.65 -14.71
CA PRO A 132 -11.01 5.95 -14.58
C PRO A 132 -10.60 6.34 -13.16
N SER A 133 -11.38 6.00 -12.13
CA SER A 133 -11.01 6.28 -10.73
C SER A 133 -9.83 5.41 -10.30
N VAL A 134 -9.82 4.13 -10.68
CA VAL A 134 -8.71 3.20 -10.44
C VAL A 134 -7.43 3.73 -11.08
N LEU A 135 -7.49 4.09 -12.37
CA LEU A 135 -6.34 4.66 -13.07
C LEU A 135 -5.78 5.89 -12.35
N ARG A 136 -6.64 6.83 -11.93
CA ARG A 136 -6.21 8.05 -11.25
C ARG A 136 -5.60 7.76 -9.88
N GLU A 137 -6.27 6.97 -9.06
CA GLU A 137 -5.86 6.66 -7.69
C GLU A 137 -4.54 5.92 -7.65
N TYR A 138 -4.39 4.88 -8.48
CA TYR A 138 -3.17 4.10 -8.56
C TYR A 138 -2.01 4.86 -9.21
N THR A 139 -2.29 5.71 -10.21
CA THR A 139 -1.25 6.62 -10.74
C THR A 139 -0.75 7.56 -9.64
N LEU A 140 -1.65 8.16 -8.85
CA LEU A 140 -1.27 9.05 -7.75
C LEU A 140 -0.51 8.29 -6.65
N LEU A 141 -0.92 7.05 -6.37
CA LEU A 141 -0.24 6.17 -5.43
C LEU A 141 1.19 5.87 -5.89
N GLY A 142 1.40 5.58 -7.18
CA GLY A 142 2.73 5.37 -7.77
C GLY A 142 3.64 6.59 -7.65
N ILE A 143 3.11 7.80 -7.91
CA ILE A 143 3.86 9.05 -7.72
C ILE A 143 4.28 9.20 -6.25
N ARG A 144 3.32 9.02 -5.32
CA ARG A 144 3.58 9.15 -3.88
C ARG A 144 4.57 8.10 -3.37
N HIS A 145 4.51 6.89 -3.89
CA HIS A 145 5.43 5.80 -3.52
C HIS A 145 6.89 6.19 -3.77
N ILE A 146 7.19 6.77 -4.94
CA ILE A 146 8.55 7.21 -5.27
C ILE A 146 9.00 8.36 -4.37
N TRP A 147 8.10 9.30 -4.06
CA TRP A 147 8.43 10.48 -3.25
C TRP A 147 8.53 10.17 -1.75
N ALA A 148 7.79 9.18 -1.25
CA ALA A 148 7.87 8.73 0.13
C ALA A 148 9.12 7.88 0.39
N GLY A 149 9.58 7.12 -0.61
CA GLY A 149 10.75 6.26 -0.50
C GLY A 149 12.06 7.03 -0.70
N MET A 150 12.69 7.47 0.39
CA MET A 150 13.97 8.19 0.30
C MET A 150 15.09 7.36 -0.36
N ASP A 151 15.07 6.04 -0.21
CA ASP A 151 15.98 5.14 -0.94
C ASP A 151 15.85 5.29 -2.46
N HIS A 152 14.62 5.37 -2.97
CA HIS A 152 14.35 5.53 -4.39
C HIS A 152 14.88 6.87 -4.90
N LEU A 153 14.69 7.94 -4.13
CA LEU A 153 15.19 9.26 -4.50
C LEU A 153 16.73 9.29 -4.52
N LEU A 154 17.39 8.74 -3.51
CA LEU A 154 18.87 8.62 -3.50
C LEU A 154 19.40 7.74 -4.64
N PHE A 155 18.70 6.65 -4.94
CA PHE A 155 19.00 5.78 -6.07
C PHE A 155 18.95 6.56 -7.40
N LEU A 156 17.88 7.32 -7.64
CA LEU A 156 17.72 8.18 -8.82
C LEU A 156 18.83 9.23 -8.91
N VAL A 157 19.17 9.88 -7.79
CA VAL A 157 20.27 10.87 -7.76
C VAL A 157 21.59 10.22 -8.18
N CYS A 158 21.90 9.02 -7.68
CA CYS A 158 23.11 8.30 -8.11
C CYS A 158 23.06 7.94 -9.61
N LEU A 159 21.90 7.52 -10.12
CA LEU A 159 21.73 7.20 -11.54
C LEU A 159 21.88 8.41 -12.46
N ILE A 160 21.43 9.60 -12.05
CA ILE A 160 21.64 10.84 -12.82
C ILE A 160 23.13 11.05 -13.10
N TRP A 161 23.96 10.88 -12.06
CA TRP A 161 25.41 11.00 -12.16
C TRP A 161 26.06 9.90 -13.02
N ILE A 162 25.60 8.66 -12.90
CA ILE A 162 26.16 7.51 -13.64
C ILE A 162 25.78 7.56 -15.12
N ALA A 163 24.52 7.85 -15.43
CA ALA A 163 24.02 7.84 -16.80
C ALA A 163 24.50 9.08 -17.58
N GLY A 164 24.62 10.24 -16.93
CA GLY A 164 25.28 11.46 -17.42
C GLY A 164 24.58 12.22 -18.55
N THR A 165 23.81 11.55 -19.42
CA THR A 165 23.05 12.21 -20.50
C THR A 165 21.56 11.94 -20.35
N TRP A 166 20.72 12.91 -20.75
CA TRP A 166 19.26 12.82 -20.65
C TRP A 166 18.70 11.52 -21.25
N ARG A 167 19.11 11.18 -22.47
CA ARG A 167 18.70 9.93 -23.13
C ARG A 167 19.08 8.69 -22.33
N ARG A 168 20.30 8.64 -21.77
CA ARG A 168 20.74 7.49 -20.96
C ARG A 168 19.98 7.41 -19.64
N ILE A 169 19.70 8.55 -19.00
CA ILE A 169 18.90 8.61 -17.76
C ILE A 169 17.51 8.03 -18.02
N LEU A 170 16.81 8.52 -19.05
CA LEU A 170 15.47 8.03 -19.41
C LEU A 170 15.46 6.52 -19.62
N VAL A 171 16.30 5.98 -20.50
CA VAL A 171 16.33 4.53 -20.77
C VAL A 171 16.70 3.72 -19.52
N THR A 172 17.54 4.26 -18.64
CA THR A 172 17.94 3.59 -17.39
C THR A 172 16.82 3.55 -16.36
N ILE A 173 16.03 4.62 -16.24
CA ILE A 173 14.88 4.71 -15.34
C ILE A 173 13.72 3.86 -15.87
N THR A 174 13.39 3.99 -17.15
CA THR A 174 12.36 3.15 -17.77
C THR A 174 12.73 1.66 -17.67
N GLY A 175 14.02 1.32 -17.85
CA GLY A 175 14.52 -0.04 -17.65
C GLY A 175 14.35 -0.54 -16.21
N PHE A 176 14.48 0.33 -15.21
CA PHE A 176 14.16 0.01 -13.82
C PHE A 176 12.67 -0.25 -13.65
N THR A 177 11.81 0.64 -14.14
CA THR A 177 10.35 0.56 -13.98
C THR A 177 9.78 -0.68 -14.65
N LEU A 178 10.26 -1.03 -15.85
CA LEU A 178 9.85 -2.26 -16.53
C LEU A 178 10.24 -3.51 -15.73
N ALA A 179 11.47 -3.56 -15.23
CA ALA A 179 11.93 -4.68 -14.42
C ALA A 179 11.16 -4.78 -13.09
N HIS A 180 10.96 -3.64 -12.41
CA HIS A 180 10.15 -3.52 -11.21
C HIS A 180 8.73 -4.04 -11.44
N SER A 181 8.11 -3.66 -12.55
CA SER A 181 6.77 -4.10 -12.95
C SER A 181 6.67 -5.63 -13.02
N VAL A 182 7.68 -6.30 -13.59
CA VAL A 182 7.69 -7.78 -13.71
C VAL A 182 7.61 -8.42 -12.33
N THR A 183 8.49 -8.05 -11.40
CA THR A 183 8.51 -8.63 -10.06
C THR A 183 7.32 -8.23 -9.20
N LEU A 184 6.78 -7.03 -9.41
CA LEU A 184 5.56 -6.58 -8.76
C LEU A 184 4.36 -7.43 -9.21
N ILE A 185 4.22 -7.68 -10.51
CA ILE A 185 3.18 -8.56 -11.06
C ILE A 185 3.34 -9.99 -10.51
N LEU A 186 4.55 -10.54 -10.52
CA LEU A 186 4.81 -11.89 -9.99
C LEU A 186 4.43 -12.01 -8.52
N SER A 187 4.69 -10.98 -7.72
CA SER A 187 4.35 -11.01 -6.30
C SER A 187 2.87 -10.69 -6.02
N ALA A 188 2.23 -9.88 -6.86
CA ALA A 188 0.78 -9.62 -6.80
C ALA A 188 -0.05 -10.84 -7.22
N LEU A 189 0.43 -11.60 -8.22
CA LEU A 189 -0.13 -12.89 -8.64
C LEU A 189 0.29 -14.05 -7.74
N ASP A 190 0.98 -13.75 -6.65
CA ASP A 190 1.32 -14.73 -5.62
C ASP A 190 2.31 -15.83 -6.07
N VAL A 191 2.94 -15.65 -7.23
CA VAL A 191 3.94 -16.56 -7.80
C VAL A 191 5.25 -16.50 -7.02
N LEU A 192 5.61 -15.31 -6.50
CA LEU A 192 6.82 -15.09 -5.73
C LEU A 192 6.52 -14.37 -4.40
N ARG A 193 6.79 -15.07 -3.30
CA ARG A 193 6.60 -14.57 -1.93
C ARG A 193 7.94 -14.48 -1.22
N LEU A 194 8.35 -13.28 -0.87
CA LEU A 194 9.54 -13.04 -0.06
C LEU A 194 9.17 -12.18 1.16
N PRO A 195 9.84 -12.40 2.31
CA PRO A 195 9.67 -11.53 3.46
C PRO A 195 10.12 -10.10 3.12
N VAL A 196 9.33 -9.11 3.53
CA VAL A 196 9.60 -7.69 3.24
C VAL A 196 10.93 -7.20 3.85
N PRO A 197 11.30 -7.52 5.11
CA PRO A 197 12.48 -6.91 5.72
C PRO A 197 13.80 -7.19 4.96
N PRO A 198 14.10 -8.43 4.51
CA PRO A 198 15.28 -8.70 3.67
C PRO A 198 15.29 -7.95 2.34
N VAL A 199 14.11 -7.74 1.74
CA VAL A 199 13.98 -6.97 0.49
C VAL A 199 14.34 -5.50 0.74
N GLU A 200 13.78 -4.88 1.79
CA GLU A 200 14.05 -3.49 2.13
C GLU A 200 15.52 -3.24 2.49
N ALA A 201 16.19 -4.17 3.18
CA ALA A 201 17.62 -4.09 3.42
C ALA A 201 18.41 -4.15 2.10
N THR A 202 18.04 -5.05 1.19
CA THR A 202 18.71 -5.16 -0.12
C THR A 202 18.50 -3.90 -0.97
N ILE A 203 17.34 -3.25 -0.86
CA ILE A 203 17.08 -1.94 -1.48
C ILE A 203 18.07 -0.89 -0.95
N ALA A 204 18.24 -0.76 0.37
CA ALA A 204 19.23 0.16 0.94
C ALA A 204 20.67 -0.17 0.48
N LEU A 205 21.02 -1.46 0.43
CA LEU A 205 22.32 -1.92 -0.06
C LEU A 205 22.55 -1.56 -1.53
N SER A 206 21.51 -1.54 -2.37
CA SER A 206 21.62 -1.12 -3.77
C SER A 206 22.04 0.35 -3.91
N VAL A 207 21.59 1.22 -2.99
CA VAL A 207 21.99 2.63 -2.94
C VAL A 207 23.44 2.75 -2.50
N VAL A 208 23.87 1.99 -1.49
CA VAL A 208 25.30 1.93 -1.08
C VAL A 208 26.18 1.52 -2.25
N PHE A 209 25.75 0.51 -3.02
CA PHE A 209 26.46 0.06 -4.21
C PHE A 209 26.58 1.17 -5.26
N LEU A 210 25.48 1.86 -5.61
CA LEU A 210 25.54 2.95 -6.58
C LEU A 210 26.37 4.13 -6.07
N ALA A 211 26.24 4.49 -4.81
CA ALA A 211 27.03 5.53 -4.17
C ALA A 211 28.54 5.26 -4.28
N ARG A 212 28.95 4.02 -4.07
CA ARG A 212 30.33 3.56 -4.30
C ARG A 212 30.78 3.73 -5.75
N GLU A 213 29.92 3.41 -6.72
CA GLU A 213 30.22 3.59 -8.15
C GLU A 213 30.31 5.08 -8.54
N VAL A 214 29.47 5.93 -7.92
CA VAL A 214 29.52 7.39 -8.05
C VAL A 214 30.87 7.92 -7.55
N VAL A 215 31.34 7.52 -6.35
CA VAL A 215 32.65 7.95 -5.81
C VAL A 215 33.80 7.51 -6.72
N ARG A 216 33.80 6.25 -7.18
CA ARG A 216 34.85 5.74 -8.10
C ARG A 216 34.93 6.53 -9.40
N GLY A 217 33.82 7.09 -9.85
CA GLY A 217 33.75 7.84 -11.09
C GLY A 217 33.78 6.97 -12.35
N PRO A 218 33.72 7.62 -13.53
CA PRO A 218 33.61 6.94 -14.80
C PRO A 218 34.85 6.07 -15.06
N GLY A 219 34.62 4.77 -15.27
CA GLY A 219 35.68 3.79 -15.51
C GLY A 219 35.18 2.62 -16.36
N ARG A 220 35.91 1.49 -16.35
CA ARG A 220 35.52 0.28 -17.10
C ARG A 220 34.45 -0.58 -16.38
N SER A 221 33.84 -0.09 -15.29
CA SER A 221 32.84 -0.88 -14.57
C SER A 221 31.56 -1.06 -15.40
N LEU A 222 30.87 -2.16 -15.13
CA LEU A 222 29.61 -2.50 -15.79
C LEU A 222 28.57 -1.39 -15.58
N THR A 223 28.51 -0.80 -14.39
CA THR A 223 27.56 0.25 -14.01
C THR A 223 27.66 1.50 -14.88
N TRP A 224 28.88 1.96 -15.19
CA TRP A 224 29.08 3.14 -16.03
C TRP A 224 28.91 2.87 -17.53
N ARG A 225 29.24 1.66 -17.99
CA ARG A 225 29.09 1.26 -19.41
C ARG A 225 27.66 0.90 -19.76
N HIS A 226 27.01 0.19 -18.85
CA HIS A 226 25.75 -0.50 -19.02
C HIS A 226 24.78 -0.20 -17.86
N PRO A 227 24.49 1.08 -17.58
CA PRO A 227 23.67 1.48 -16.44
C PRO A 227 22.27 0.88 -16.48
N VAL A 228 21.70 0.69 -17.68
CA VAL A 228 20.38 0.08 -17.89
C VAL A 228 20.32 -1.32 -17.27
N TRP A 229 21.32 -2.16 -17.53
CA TRP A 229 21.35 -3.54 -17.02
C TRP A 229 21.43 -3.59 -15.49
N VAL A 230 22.27 -2.73 -14.91
CA VAL A 230 22.40 -2.62 -13.45
C VAL A 230 21.11 -2.08 -12.83
N SER A 231 20.55 -1.03 -13.42
CA SER A 231 19.29 -0.41 -12.98
C SER A 231 18.12 -1.39 -13.05
N SER A 232 17.97 -2.11 -14.16
CA SER A 232 16.95 -3.16 -14.29
C SER A 232 17.12 -4.29 -13.28
N SER A 233 18.36 -4.69 -12.98
CA SER A 233 18.63 -5.72 -11.95
C SER A 233 18.15 -5.26 -10.57
N PHE A 234 18.37 -4.00 -10.22
CA PHE A 234 17.81 -3.41 -9.00
C PHE A 234 16.29 -3.23 -9.07
N GLY A 235 15.74 -2.89 -10.23
CA GLY A 235 14.30 -2.82 -10.46
C GLY A 235 13.59 -4.13 -10.08
N LEU A 236 14.12 -5.27 -10.52
CA LEU A 236 13.62 -6.60 -10.13
C LEU A 236 13.61 -6.78 -8.60
N LEU A 237 14.67 -6.34 -7.91
CA LEU A 237 14.73 -6.48 -6.45
C LEU A 237 13.72 -5.55 -5.75
N HIS A 238 13.58 -4.32 -6.25
CA HIS A 238 12.70 -3.30 -5.65
C HIS A 238 11.21 -3.66 -5.79
N GLY A 239 10.81 -4.31 -6.89
CA GLY A 239 9.40 -4.70 -7.11
C GLY A 239 8.85 -5.70 -6.10
N LEU A 240 9.72 -6.38 -5.36
CA LEU A 240 9.35 -7.37 -4.34
C LEU A 240 8.91 -6.71 -3.02
N GLY A 241 9.32 -5.47 -2.75
CA GLY A 241 9.05 -4.79 -1.47
C GLY A 241 7.62 -4.27 -1.36
N PHE A 242 6.98 -3.98 -2.49
CA PHE A 242 5.68 -3.29 -2.52
C PHE A 242 4.46 -4.23 -2.54
N ALA A 243 4.67 -5.53 -2.81
CA ALA A 243 3.58 -6.48 -2.98
C ALA A 243 2.76 -6.75 -1.69
N ALA A 244 3.37 -6.54 -0.52
CA ALA A 244 2.65 -6.61 0.75
C ALA A 244 1.58 -5.52 0.87
N VAL A 245 1.90 -4.31 0.43
CA VAL A 245 1.00 -3.14 0.50
C VAL A 245 -0.21 -3.32 -0.43
N LEU A 246 -0.02 -3.86 -1.63
CA LEU A 246 -1.11 -4.06 -2.60
C LEU A 246 -2.17 -5.05 -2.11
N ARG A 247 -1.76 -6.09 -1.37
CA ARG A 247 -2.69 -7.07 -0.78
C ARG A 247 -3.58 -6.44 0.29
N GLU A 248 -3.06 -5.47 1.03
CA GLU A 248 -3.80 -4.74 2.07
C GLU A 248 -4.80 -3.72 1.49
N THR A 249 -4.57 -3.24 0.26
CA THR A 249 -5.49 -2.27 -0.39
C THR A 249 -6.84 -2.86 -0.83
N GLY A 250 -7.01 -4.19 -0.85
CA GLY A 250 -8.32 -4.82 -1.05
C GLY A 250 -8.93 -4.71 -2.45
N LEU A 251 -8.11 -4.43 -3.47
CA LEU A 251 -8.53 -4.32 -4.88
C LEU A 251 -9.36 -5.52 -5.35
N PRO A 252 -10.46 -5.30 -6.10
CA PRO A 252 -11.15 -6.35 -6.82
C PRO A 252 -10.17 -7.09 -7.76
N GLN A 253 -10.17 -8.43 -7.76
CA GLN A 253 -9.24 -9.22 -8.57
C GLN A 253 -9.28 -8.88 -10.07
N LYS A 254 -10.44 -8.46 -10.58
CA LYS A 254 -10.63 -8.03 -11.97
C LYS A 254 -9.82 -6.78 -12.34
N GLU A 255 -9.49 -5.92 -11.37
CA GLU A 255 -8.86 -4.62 -11.61
C GLU A 255 -7.39 -4.56 -11.21
N VAL A 256 -6.85 -5.62 -10.59
CA VAL A 256 -5.45 -5.68 -10.14
C VAL A 256 -4.47 -5.35 -11.26
N MET A 257 -4.67 -5.89 -12.47
CA MET A 257 -3.77 -5.61 -13.60
C MET A 257 -3.82 -4.15 -14.02
N THR A 258 -5.01 -3.55 -14.06
CA THR A 258 -5.20 -2.13 -14.39
C THR A 258 -4.54 -1.24 -13.32
N GLY A 259 -4.76 -1.56 -12.04
CA GLY A 259 -4.13 -0.86 -10.92
C GLY A 259 -2.60 -0.97 -10.96
N LEU A 260 -2.04 -2.14 -11.28
CA LEU A 260 -0.60 -2.35 -11.43
C LEU A 260 0.02 -1.54 -12.57
N VAL A 261 -0.65 -1.49 -13.73
CA VAL A 261 -0.20 -0.69 -14.87
C VAL A 261 -0.26 0.80 -14.52
N ALA A 262 -1.38 1.27 -13.94
CA ALA A 262 -1.55 2.65 -13.49
C ALA A 262 -0.50 3.05 -12.45
N PHE A 263 -0.23 2.17 -11.49
CA PHE A 263 0.81 2.36 -10.49
C PHE A 263 2.19 2.57 -11.12
N ASN A 264 2.59 1.72 -12.07
CA ASN A 264 3.89 1.86 -12.74
C ASN A 264 3.96 3.10 -13.64
N ILE A 265 2.86 3.51 -14.27
CA ILE A 265 2.77 4.81 -14.96
C ILE A 265 3.02 5.95 -13.96
N GLY A 266 2.39 5.87 -12.78
CA GLY A 266 2.62 6.82 -11.69
C GLY A 266 4.07 6.86 -11.21
N VAL A 267 4.71 5.71 -11.07
CA VAL A 267 6.14 5.58 -10.73
C VAL A 267 7.01 6.30 -11.76
N GLU A 268 6.84 6.00 -13.05
CA GLU A 268 7.63 6.64 -14.12
C GLU A 268 7.43 8.16 -14.12
N ILE A 269 6.18 8.64 -13.99
CA ILE A 269 5.87 10.08 -13.87
C ILE A 269 6.59 10.69 -12.66
N GLY A 270 6.51 10.05 -11.49
CA GLY A 270 7.15 10.51 -10.26
C GLY A 270 8.67 10.60 -10.39
N GLN A 271 9.30 9.60 -11.04
CA GLN A 271 10.73 9.60 -11.33
C GLN A 271 11.13 10.71 -12.28
N LEU A 272 10.38 10.92 -13.38
CA LEU A 272 10.66 11.97 -14.35
C LEU A 272 10.54 13.38 -13.74
N LEU A 273 9.52 13.61 -12.91
CA LEU A 273 9.34 14.87 -12.18
C LEU A 273 10.51 15.12 -11.22
N PHE A 274 10.94 14.10 -10.48
CA PHE A 274 12.07 14.23 -9.57
C PHE A 274 13.38 14.51 -10.33
N VAL A 275 13.68 13.75 -11.38
CA VAL A 275 14.91 13.89 -12.16
C VAL A 275 15.02 15.27 -12.82
N THR A 276 13.93 15.74 -13.44
CA THR A 276 13.89 17.08 -14.04
C THR A 276 14.10 18.16 -12.97
N GLY A 277 13.41 18.06 -11.84
CA GLY A 277 13.58 18.96 -10.70
C GLY A 277 15.01 18.95 -10.14
N ALA A 278 15.60 17.77 -9.94
CA ALA A 278 16.95 17.62 -9.40
C ALA A 278 18.01 18.21 -10.33
N ILE A 279 17.91 17.96 -11.64
CA ILE A 279 18.82 18.54 -12.64
C ILE A 279 18.67 20.07 -12.69
N ALA A 280 17.43 20.59 -12.65
CA ALA A 280 17.17 22.02 -12.66
C ALA A 280 17.70 22.71 -11.40
N ALA A 281 17.47 22.12 -10.22
CA ALA A 281 18.00 22.61 -8.95
C ALA A 281 19.53 22.62 -8.95
N TYR A 282 20.16 21.54 -9.41
CA TYR A 282 21.61 21.46 -9.55
C TYR A 282 22.16 22.54 -10.50
N ALA A 283 21.52 22.74 -11.65
CA ALA A 283 21.91 23.79 -12.58
C ALA A 283 21.76 25.21 -11.99
N LEU A 284 20.73 25.46 -11.18
CA LEU A 284 20.54 26.73 -10.47
C LEU A 284 21.64 26.97 -9.44
N VAL A 285 21.99 25.95 -8.65
CA VAL A 285 23.09 26.00 -7.67
C VAL A 285 24.40 26.33 -8.38
N LEU A 286 24.73 25.62 -9.47
CA LEU A 286 25.93 25.90 -10.26
C LEU A 286 25.95 27.33 -10.83
N ARG A 287 24.80 27.85 -11.29
CA ARG A 287 24.68 29.24 -11.76
C ARG A 287 24.92 30.26 -10.65
N ALA A 288 24.39 30.02 -9.46
CA ALA A 288 24.60 30.88 -8.30
C ALA A 288 26.06 30.85 -7.80
N MET A 289 26.69 29.68 -7.87
CA MET A 289 28.07 29.45 -7.44
C MET A 289 29.15 29.83 -8.48
N ARG A 290 28.78 30.43 -9.63
CA ARG A 290 29.67 30.85 -10.73
C ARG A 290 30.87 31.74 -10.35
N ARG A 291 30.98 32.18 -9.09
CA ARG A 291 32.11 32.94 -8.53
C ARG A 291 33.17 32.07 -7.83
N ILE A 292 32.97 30.76 -7.73
CA ILE A 292 33.92 29.82 -7.11
C ILE A 292 34.44 28.88 -8.22
N PRO A 293 35.76 28.75 -8.45
CA PRO A 293 36.31 27.73 -9.34
C PRO A 293 35.78 26.35 -8.93
N GLY A 294 34.97 25.74 -9.78
CA GLY A 294 34.27 24.50 -9.46
C GLY A 294 35.24 23.33 -9.31
N PRO A 295 35.14 22.53 -8.24
CA PRO A 295 35.99 21.37 -8.07
C PRO A 295 35.54 20.29 -9.05
N GLY A 296 36.36 19.95 -10.05
CA GLY A 296 36.06 18.93 -11.05
C GLY A 296 35.94 17.52 -10.47
N GLY A 297 34.84 17.23 -9.76
CA GLY A 297 34.48 15.93 -9.19
C GLY A 297 34.27 15.88 -7.67
N ALA A 298 34.46 16.97 -6.91
CA ALA A 298 34.25 16.93 -5.45
C ALA A 298 32.77 16.88 -5.06
N ASP A 299 31.90 17.46 -5.90
CA ASP A 299 30.44 17.31 -5.86
C ASP A 299 30.01 15.83 -5.92
N ARG A 300 30.58 15.07 -6.86
CA ARG A 300 30.33 13.64 -7.02
C ARG A 300 30.78 12.84 -5.79
N ILE A 301 31.96 13.18 -5.26
CA ILE A 301 32.52 12.52 -4.08
C ILE A 301 31.65 12.81 -2.86
N LEU A 302 31.29 14.07 -2.62
CA LEU A 302 30.41 14.49 -1.53
C LEU A 302 29.06 13.77 -1.60
N LEU A 303 28.44 13.77 -2.78
CA LEU A 303 27.17 13.08 -3.00
C LEU A 303 27.30 11.58 -2.68
N GLY A 304 28.32 10.92 -3.22
CA GLY A 304 28.52 9.49 -3.02
C GLY A 304 28.74 9.14 -1.55
N TYR A 305 29.53 9.91 -0.80
CA TYR A 305 29.67 9.70 0.64
C TYR A 305 28.39 10.00 1.42
N ALA A 306 27.66 11.06 1.08
CA ALA A 306 26.41 11.40 1.75
C ALA A 306 25.34 10.32 1.52
N ALA A 307 25.09 9.95 0.27
CA ALA A 307 24.13 8.91 -0.10
C ALA A 307 24.53 7.55 0.46
N GLY A 308 25.80 7.17 0.34
CA GLY A 308 26.32 5.90 0.83
C GLY A 308 26.27 5.77 2.36
N SER A 309 26.56 6.85 3.09
CA SER A 309 26.50 6.83 4.56
C SER A 309 25.06 6.72 5.06
N LEU A 310 24.14 7.49 4.47
CA LEU A 310 22.73 7.45 4.86
C LEU A 310 22.09 6.10 4.52
N ALA A 311 22.33 5.59 3.31
CA ALA A 311 21.86 4.26 2.92
C ALA A 311 22.52 3.14 3.72
N GLY A 312 23.80 3.30 4.09
CA GLY A 312 24.50 2.35 4.97
C GLY A 312 23.89 2.28 6.36
N PHE A 313 23.50 3.43 6.92
CA PHE A 313 22.74 3.50 8.17
C PHE A 313 21.41 2.75 8.06
N TRP A 314 20.59 3.03 7.04
CA TRP A 314 19.31 2.34 6.84
C TRP A 314 19.46 0.84 6.58
N PHE A 315 20.51 0.44 5.88
CA PHE A 315 20.83 -0.97 5.68
C PHE A 315 21.06 -1.68 7.01
N ILE A 316 21.91 -1.11 7.88
CA ILE A 316 22.19 -1.69 9.20
C ILE A 316 20.92 -1.71 10.06
N GLU A 317 20.17 -0.61 10.09
CA GLU A 317 18.91 -0.50 10.82
C GLU A 317 17.93 -1.62 10.42
N ARG A 318 17.73 -1.84 9.12
CA ARG A 318 16.82 -2.86 8.60
C ARG A 318 17.32 -4.28 8.88
N VAL A 319 18.62 -4.53 8.76
CA VAL A 319 19.20 -5.84 9.08
C VAL A 319 19.08 -6.17 10.56
N VAL A 320 19.28 -5.20 11.44
CA VAL A 320 19.12 -5.38 12.89
C VAL A 320 17.66 -5.67 13.24
N ALA A 321 16.71 -5.06 12.53
CA ALA A 321 15.28 -5.34 12.71
C ALA A 321 14.84 -6.76 12.30
N PHE A 322 15.74 -7.61 11.80
CA PHE A 322 15.45 -9.03 11.55
C PHE A 322 15.50 -9.88 12.83
N ALA A 323 16.15 -9.39 13.88
CA ALA A 323 16.34 -10.07 15.17
C ALA A 323 15.18 -9.82 16.13
#